data_AF-A0A3C0BHA9-F1
#
_entry.id   AF-A0A3C0BHA9-F1
#
_cell.length_a   1.000
_cell.length_b   1.000
_cell.length_c   1.000
_cell.angle_alpha   90.00
_cell.angle_beta   90.00
_cell.angle_gamma   90.00
#
_symmetry.space_group_name_H-M   'P 1'
#
loop_
_entity.id
_entity.type
_entity.pdbx_description
1 polymer ?
#
loop_
_entity_poly.entity_id
_entity_poly.type
_entity_poly.pdbx_seq_one_letter_code
_entity_poly.pdbx_strand_id
1 'polypeptide(L)'
;SPRITKVEITRPGKVRRAKLYYLREAIGKNKKVKALVGGNVAAELAARNARADAAAAAQEAEIKKEFLEEHAAEESTADKKKK
;
A
#
# COMPACT_ATOMS: atom_id res chain seq x y z
N SER A 1 9.07 -3.52 6.62
CA SER A 1 10.18 -2.55 6.84
C SER A 1 9.55 -1.20 7.14
N PRO A 2 9.64 -0.70 8.38
CA PRO A 2 8.94 0.53 8.79
C PRO A 2 9.58 1.82 8.26
N ARG A 3 10.67 1.73 7.48
CA ARG A 3 11.41 2.89 6.97
C ARG A 3 10.79 3.57 5.73
N ILE A 4 9.83 2.92 5.07
CA ILE A 4 9.28 3.41 3.79
C ILE A 4 7.83 3.87 4.00
N THR A 5 7.56 5.14 3.70
CA THR A 5 6.23 5.75 3.88
C THR A 5 5.30 5.52 2.69
N LYS A 6 5.78 5.72 1.44
CA LYS A 6 4.98 5.59 0.21
C LYS A 6 5.85 5.20 -0.97
N VAL A 7 5.30 4.46 -1.93
CA VAL A 7 5.95 4.11 -3.20
C VAL A 7 5.04 4.52 -4.35
N GLU A 8 5.60 5.25 -5.30
CA GLU A 8 4.90 5.69 -6.51
C GLU A 8 5.55 5.09 -7.75
N ILE A 9 4.73 4.62 -8.70
CA ILE A 9 5.21 4.01 -9.93
C ILE A 9 5.40 5.09 -10.98
N THR A 10 6.66 5.40 -11.30
CA THR A 10 6.99 6.44 -12.28
C THR A 10 6.85 5.97 -13.73
N ARG A 11 7.26 4.73 -14.03
CA ARG A 11 7.22 4.17 -15.39
C ARG A 11 7.04 2.65 -15.39
N PRO A 12 5.97 2.11 -16.00
CA PRO A 12 5.82 0.68 -16.17
C PRO A 12 6.72 0.14 -17.29
N GLY A 13 7.41 -0.97 -17.02
CA GLY A 13 8.31 -1.64 -17.96
C GLY A 13 7.78 -3.01 -18.38
N LYS A 14 7.99 -3.37 -19.65
CA LYS A 14 7.62 -4.70 -20.18
C LYS A 14 8.75 -5.70 -19.93
N VAL A 15 8.51 -6.66 -19.05
CA VAL A 15 9.45 -7.74 -18.73
C VAL A 15 8.78 -9.10 -18.83
N ARG A 16 9.57 -10.13 -19.16
CA ARG A 16 9.11 -11.52 -19.28
C ARG A 16 9.48 -12.40 -18.09
N ARG A 17 10.54 -12.03 -17.35
CA ARG A 17 11.07 -12.78 -16.21
C ARG A 17 10.75 -12.02 -14.93
N ALA A 18 10.31 -12.73 -13.89
CA ALA A 18 10.05 -12.13 -12.57
C ALA A 18 11.34 -11.66 -11.88
N LYS A 19 12.42 -12.44 -12.02
CA LYS A 19 13.76 -12.09 -11.49
C LYS A 19 14.59 -11.44 -12.59
N LEU A 20 14.99 -10.19 -12.39
CA LEU A 20 15.72 -9.37 -13.38
C LEU A 20 17.25 -9.40 -13.22
N TYR A 21 17.82 -10.51 -12.77
CA TYR A 21 19.27 -10.61 -12.55
C TYR A 21 20.12 -10.43 -13.81
N TYR A 22 19.54 -10.70 -14.99
CA TYR A 22 20.19 -10.47 -16.28
C TYR A 22 20.52 -8.99 -16.54
N LEU A 23 19.86 -8.05 -15.85
CA LEU A 23 20.17 -6.62 -15.95
C LEU A 23 21.47 -6.25 -15.23
N ARG A 24 22.05 -7.15 -14.42
CA ARG A 24 23.31 -6.88 -13.71
C ARG A 24 24.51 -6.85 -14.66
N GLU A 25 24.52 -7.74 -15.64
CA GLU A 25 25.60 -7.88 -16.63
C GLU A 25 25.36 -7.03 -17.89
N ALA A 26 24.12 -6.58 -18.13
CA ALA A 26 23.78 -5.76 -19.28
C ALA A 26 24.33 -4.32 -19.15
N ILE A 27 24.98 -3.83 -20.21
CA ILE A 27 25.59 -2.48 -20.26
C ILE A 27 24.83 -1.58 -21.26
N GLY A 28 24.75 -0.28 -20.93
CA GLY A 28 24.25 0.76 -21.81
C GLY A 28 22.77 0.61 -22.17
N LYS A 29 22.46 0.68 -23.47
CA LYS A 29 21.07 0.64 -23.98
C LYS A 29 20.39 -0.71 -23.69
N ASN A 30 21.16 -1.79 -23.57
CA ASN A 30 20.63 -3.14 -23.32
C ASN A 30 20.04 -3.30 -21.92
N LYS A 31 20.49 -2.48 -20.95
CA LYS A 31 19.91 -2.46 -19.60
C LYS A 31 18.59 -1.71 -19.53
N LYS A 32 18.28 -0.85 -20.52
CA LYS A 32 17.05 -0.05 -20.53
C LYS A 32 15.87 -0.94 -20.93
N VAL A 33 14.97 -1.18 -19.97
CA VAL A 33 13.74 -1.93 -20.20
C VAL A 33 12.78 -1.11 -21.05
N LYS A 34 12.15 -1.75 -22.03
CA LYS A 34 11.13 -1.12 -22.88
C LYS A 34 9.94 -0.72 -22.02
N ALA A 35 9.37 0.47 -22.29
CA ALA A 35 8.10 0.84 -21.66
C ALA A 35 7.04 -0.19 -22.02
N LEU A 36 6.15 -0.46 -21.06
CA LEU A 36 4.93 -1.18 -21.34
C LEU A 36 4.00 -0.23 -22.10
N VAL A 37 3.93 -0.38 -23.42
CA VAL A 37 3.02 0.37 -24.30
C VAL A 37 1.90 -0.59 -24.69
N GLY A 38 0.67 -0.24 -24.33
CA GLY A 38 -0.52 -1.07 -24.56
C GLY A 38 -0.97 -1.84 -23.31
N GLY A 39 -2.24 -1.67 -22.97
CA GLY A 39 -2.88 -2.15 -21.75
C GLY A 39 -3.49 -0.99 -20.97
N ASN A 40 -4.64 -1.22 -20.34
CA ASN A 40 -5.31 -0.29 -19.42
C ASN A 40 -4.50 -0.11 -18.11
N VAL A 41 -3.17 -0.04 -18.18
CA VAL A 41 -2.23 -0.06 -17.06
C VAL A 41 -2.52 1.07 -16.09
N ALA A 42 -2.83 2.27 -16.61
CA ALA A 42 -3.21 3.41 -15.80
C ALA A 42 -4.54 3.17 -15.06
N ALA A 43 -5.54 2.60 -15.74
CA ALA A 43 -6.84 2.32 -15.15
C ALA A 43 -6.78 1.15 -14.14
N GLU A 44 -5.99 0.11 -14.40
CA GLU A 44 -5.74 -0.98 -13.46
C GLU A 44 -4.96 -0.51 -12.23
N LEU A 45 -3.94 0.33 -12.41
CA LEU A 45 -3.21 0.95 -11.31
C LEU A 45 -4.13 1.83 -10.47
N ALA A 46 -4.98 2.64 -11.13
CA ALA A 46 -5.97 3.46 -10.43
C ALA A 46 -6.97 2.59 -9.65
N ALA A 47 -7.49 1.52 -10.26
CA ALA A 47 -8.38 0.59 -9.58
C ALA A 47 -7.71 -0.13 -8.41
N ARG A 48 -6.43 -0.49 -8.54
CA ARG A 48 -5.65 -1.11 -7.45
C ARG A 48 -5.42 -0.14 -6.30
N ASN A 49 -5.08 1.12 -6.61
CA ASN A 49 -4.89 2.15 -5.60
C ASN A 49 -6.21 2.46 -4.89
N ALA A 50 -7.31 2.65 -5.64
CA ALA A 50 -8.62 2.89 -5.06
C ALA A 50 -9.09 1.77 -4.12
N ARG A 51 -8.82 0.50 -4.46
CA ARG A 51 -9.09 -0.64 -3.57
C ARG A 51 -8.23 -0.62 -2.31
N ALA A 52 -6.97 -0.20 -2.43
CA ALA A 52 -6.07 -0.07 -1.28
C ALA A 52 -6.50 1.09 -0.37
N ASP A 53 -6.90 2.23 -0.93
CA ASP A 53 -7.40 3.38 -0.18
C ASP A 53 -8.73 3.03 0.53
N ALA A 54 -9.63 2.32 -0.14
CA ALA A 54 -10.87 1.83 0.48
C ALA A 54 -10.62 0.82 1.60
N ALA A 55 -9.63 -0.07 1.45
CA ALA A 55 -9.24 -1.02 2.50
C ALA A 55 -8.59 -0.31 3.70
N ALA A 56 -7.75 0.70 3.47
CA ALA A 56 -7.17 1.51 4.53
C ALA A 56 -8.25 2.29 5.29
N ALA A 57 -9.21 2.91 4.59
CA ALA A 57 -10.32 3.61 5.21
C ALA A 57 -11.23 2.68 6.03
N ALA A 58 -11.44 1.43 5.57
CA ALA A 58 -12.17 0.42 6.32
C ALA A 58 -11.45 0.02 7.62
N GLN A 59 -10.13 -0.20 7.55
CA GLN A 59 -9.30 -0.51 8.72
C GLN A 59 -9.25 0.66 9.71
N GLU A 60 -9.15 1.90 9.22
CA GLU A 60 -9.20 3.09 10.07
C GLU A 60 -10.56 3.25 10.77
N ALA A 61 -11.65 2.92 10.09
CA ALA A 61 -13.00 2.94 10.68
C ALA A 61 -13.20 1.82 11.72
N GLU A 62 -12.61 0.65 11.51
CA GLU A 62 -12.62 -0.46 12.48
C GLU A 62 -11.78 -0.12 13.71
N ILE A 63 -10.53 0.33 13.52
CA ILE A 63 -9.64 0.75 14.62
C ILE A 63 -10.28 1.89 15.44
N LYS A 64 -10.95 2.85 14.78
CA LYS A 64 -11.61 3.96 15.47
C LYS A 64 -12.84 3.53 16.28
N LYS A 65 -13.55 2.49 15.84
CA LYS A 65 -14.67 1.89 16.59
C LYS A 65 -14.16 1.12 17.80
N GLU A 66 -13.13 0.31 17.62
CA GLU A 66 -12.48 -0.42 18.71
C GLU A 66 -11.94 0.54 19.78
N PHE A 67 -11.30 1.65 19.38
CA PHE A 67 -10.78 2.66 20.30
C PHE A 67 -11.89 3.43 21.07
N LEU A 68 -13.04 3.68 20.45
CA LEU A 68 -14.19 4.30 21.12
C LEU A 68 -14.86 3.34 22.13
N GLU A 69 -14.84 2.04 21.86
CA GLU A 69 -15.39 1.01 22.75
C GLU A 69 -14.47 0.73 23.95
N GLU A 70 -13.15 0.72 23.74
CA GLU A 70 -12.16 0.62 24.82
C GLU A 70 -12.21 1.83 25.78
N HIS A 71 -12.35 3.05 25.25
CA HIS A 71 -12.45 4.25 26.10
C HIS A 71 -13.78 4.39 26.85
N ALA A 72 -14.87 3.85 26.32
CA ALA A 72 -16.15 3.78 27.05
C ALA A 72 -16.12 2.72 28.19
N ALA A 73 -15.29 1.68 28.08
CA ALA A 73 -15.10 0.67 29.13
C ALA A 73 -14.16 1.16 30.26
N GLU A 74 -13.19 2.01 29.97
CA GLU A 74 -12.31 2.64 30.98
C GLU A 74 -13.03 3.73 31.79
N GLU A 75 -13.89 4.56 31.17
CA GLU A 75 -14.69 5.56 31.91
C GLU A 75 -15.71 4.90 32.88
N SER A 76 -16.27 3.74 32.52
CA SER A 76 -17.22 3.01 33.38
C SER A 76 -16.58 2.20 34.52
N THR A 77 -15.26 1.98 34.48
CA THR A 77 -14.51 1.29 35.56
C THR A 77 -13.82 2.26 36.52
N ALA A 78 -13.54 3.51 36.12
CA ALA A 78 -13.03 4.56 37.00
C ALA A 78 -14.10 5.11 37.97
N ASP A 79 -15.38 5.10 37.60
CA ASP A 79 -16.48 5.64 38.42
C ASP A 79 -16.85 4.75 39.63
N LYS A 80 -16.32 3.52 39.72
CA LYS A 80 -16.51 2.63 40.89
C LYS A 80 -15.38 2.70 41.94
N LYS A 81 -14.27 3.40 41.67
CA LYS A 81 -13.13 3.51 42.62
C LYS A 81 -13.13 4.80 43.44
N LYS A 82 -14.18 5.62 43.29
CA LYS A 82 -14.35 6.94 43.95
C LYS A 82 -15.56 7.02 44.88
N LYS A 83 -16.10 5.88 45.34
CA LYS A 83 -17.15 5.81 46.36
C LYS A 83 -16.73 4.93 47.53
#